data_AF-X1PDS8-F1
#
_entry.id   AF-X1PDS8-F1
#
_cell.length_a   1.000
_cell.length_b   1.000
_cell.length_c   1.000
_cell.angle_alpha   90.00
_cell.angle_beta   90.00
_cell.angle_gamma   90.00
#
_symmetry.space_group_name_H-M   'P 1'
#
loop_
_entity.id
_entity.type
_entity.pdbx_description
1 polymer ?
#
loop_
_entity_poly.entity_id
_entity_poly.type
_entity_poly.pdbx_seq_one_letter_code
_entity_poly.pdbx_strand_id
1 'polypeptide(L)' 'MPKVALATLGCKVNQYETQFLREHLVQAGFREVSFKEKADFYIINTCSVTERADHKSEELIKAAKKNGSNAHLIVTG' A
#
# COMPACT_ATOMS: atom_id res chain seq x y z
N MET A 1 -17.71 -0.24 5.49
CA MET A 1 -16.39 -0.84 5.75
C MET A 1 -15.33 0.05 5.13
N PRO A 2 -14.31 0.49 5.90
CA PRO A 2 -13.21 1.27 5.37
C PRO A 2 -12.44 0.48 4.31
N LYS A 3 -12.03 1.15 3.24
CA LYS A 3 -11.30 0.55 2.11
C LYS A 3 -9.81 0.75 2.27
N VAL A 4 -9.05 -0.31 2.04
CA VAL A 4 -7.58 -0.26 2.07
C VAL A 4 -7.01 -0.77 0.75
N ALA A 5 -6.00 -0.09 0.24
CA ALA A 5 -5.23 -0.49 -0.93
C ALA A 5 -3.78 -0.77 -0.50
N LEU A 6 -3.29 -1.97 -0.81
CA LEU A 6 -1.94 -2.41 -0.46
C LEU A 6 -1.07 -2.48 -1.72
N ALA A 7 0.15 -1.99 -1.64
CA ALA A 7 1.19 -2.20 -2.64
C ALA A 7 2.47 -2.70 -1.97
N THR A 8 3.13 -3.65 -2.60
CA THR A 8 4.40 -4.22 -2.13
C THR A 8 5.48 -3.99 -3.17
N LEU A 9 6.61 -3.48 -2.72
CA LEU A 9 7.85 -3.35 -3.45
C LEU A 9 8.96 -4.02 -2.65
N GLY A 10 9.93 -4.62 -3.33
CA GLY A 10 11.02 -5.32 -2.66
C GLY A 10 10.93 -6.84 -2.82
N CYS A 11 11.40 -7.56 -1.80
CA CYS A 11 11.68 -8.99 -1.90
C CYS A 11 10.53 -9.85 -1.34
N LYS A 12 10.78 -11.15 -1.17
CA LYS A 12 9.81 -12.11 -0.59
C LYS A 12 9.40 -11.75 0.84
N VAL A 13 10.30 -11.11 1.61
CA VAL A 13 10.00 -10.68 2.99
C VAL A 13 8.91 -9.62 2.97
N ASN A 14 9.03 -8.59 2.11
CA ASN A 14 8.01 -7.55 1.99
C ASN A 14 6.64 -8.12 1.56
N GLN A 15 6.64 -9.16 0.72
CA GLN A 15 5.41 -9.86 0.32
C GLN A 15 4.75 -10.58 1.50
N TYR A 16 5.54 -11.25 2.34
CA TYR A 16 5.04 -11.91 3.54
C TYR A 16 4.46 -10.90 4.54
N GLU A 17 5.16 -9.79 4.79
CA GLU A 17 4.67 -8.71 5.67
C GLU A 17 3.37 -8.08 5.14
N THR A 18 3.28 -7.84 3.83
CA THR A 18 2.04 -7.33 3.24
C THR A 18 0.90 -8.33 3.35
N GLN A 19 1.18 -9.64 3.22
CA GLN A 19 0.16 -10.67 3.42
C GLN A 19 -0.33 -10.70 4.88
N PHE A 20 0.58 -10.61 5.83
CA PHE A 20 0.25 -10.51 7.25
C PHE A 20 -0.62 -9.27 7.55
N LEU A 21 -0.24 -8.10 7.00
CA LEU A 21 -1.03 -6.86 7.10
C LEU A 21 -2.41 -7.01 6.49
N ARG A 22 -2.51 -7.63 5.30
CA ARG A 22 -3.78 -7.89 4.60
C ARG A 22 -4.73 -8.69 5.49
N GLU A 23 -4.25 -9.80 6.05
CA GLU A 23 -5.07 -10.68 6.89
C GLU A 23 -5.57 -9.94 8.14
N HIS A 24 -4.71 -9.18 8.80
CA HIS A 24 -5.09 -8.40 9.98
C HIS A 24 -6.11 -7.31 9.65
N LEU A 25 -5.95 -6.61 8.52
CA LEU A 25 -6.87 -5.57 8.08
C LEU A 25 -8.24 -6.15 7.73
N VAL A 26 -8.28 -7.29 7.02
CA VAL A 26 -9.53 -7.98 6.70
C VAL A 26 -10.24 -8.45 7.98
N GLN A 27 -9.51 -9.04 8.93
CA GLN A 27 -10.05 -9.43 10.24
C GLN A 27 -10.57 -8.23 11.04
N ALA A 28 -9.93 -7.06 10.92
CA ALA A 28 -10.37 -5.81 11.52
C ALA A 28 -11.57 -5.16 10.78
N GLY A 29 -12.10 -5.78 9.73
CA GLY A 29 -13.29 -5.30 9.00
C GLY A 29 -13.00 -4.30 7.88
N PHE A 30 -11.75 -4.19 7.42
CA PHE A 30 -11.40 -3.44 6.22
C PHE A 30 -11.72 -4.24 4.97
N ARG A 31 -12.03 -3.53 3.89
CA ARG A 31 -12.18 -4.11 2.56
C ARG A 31 -10.96 -3.77 1.72
N GLU A 32 -10.20 -4.80 1.33
CA GLU A 32 -9.13 -4.61 0.34
C GLU A 32 -9.73 -4.25 -1.03
N VAL A 33 -9.15 -3.24 -1.67
CA VAL A 33 -9.46 -2.81 -3.04
C VAL A 33 -8.18 -2.69 -3.85
N SER A 34 -8.30 -2.64 -5.18
CA SER A 34 -7.15 -2.41 -6.04
C SER A 34 -6.52 -1.05 -5.73
N PHE A 35 -5.18 -0.95 -5.84
CA PHE A 35 -4.47 0.31 -5.66
C PHE A 35 -4.86 1.42 -6.67
N LYS A 36 -5.53 1.04 -7.76
CA LYS A 36 -6.08 1.97 -8.75
C LYS A 36 -7.47 2.51 -8.36
N GLU A 37 -8.14 1.89 -7.40
CA GLU A 37 -9.46 2.30 -6.93
C GLU A 37 -9.35 3.31 -5.78
N LYS A 38 -10.45 3.99 -5.47
CA LYS A 38 -10.53 4.87 -4.30
C LYS A 38 -10.54 4.05 -3.01
N ALA A 39 -9.49 4.20 -2.21
CA ALA A 39 -9.38 3.69 -0.85
C ALA A 39 -9.31 4.82 0.19
N ASP A 40 -9.69 4.53 1.43
CA ASP A 40 -9.52 5.42 2.58
C ASP A 40 -8.08 5.38 3.11
N PHE A 41 -7.42 4.23 2.93
CA PHE A 41 -6.03 3.99 3.30
C PHE A 41 -5.25 3.40 2.12
N TYR A 42 -4.08 3.97 1.83
CA TYR A 42 -3.11 3.41 0.89
C TYR A 42 -1.84 3.06 1.66
N ILE A 43 -1.41 1.79 1.58
CA ILE A 43 -0.20 1.32 2.25
C ILE A 43 0.77 0.82 1.19
N ILE A 44 1.99 1.36 1.20
CA ILE A 44 3.09 0.94 0.33
C ILE A 44 4.17 0.33 1.23
N ASN A 45 4.40 -0.98 1.13
CA ASN A 45 5.52 -1.65 1.79
C ASN A 45 6.72 -1.73 0.84
N THR A 46 7.87 -1.17 1.21
CA THR A 46 9.06 -1.09 0.37
C THR A 46 10.33 -1.06 1.22
N CYS A 47 11.32 -1.88 0.90
CA CYS A 47 12.63 -1.81 1.58
C CYS A 47 13.53 -0.66 1.08
N SER A 48 13.15 0.06 0.00
CA SER A 48 13.88 1.20 -0.58
C SER A 48 15.39 0.97 -0.84
N VAL A 49 15.81 -0.29 -0.95
CA VAL A 49 17.23 -0.64 -1.12
C VAL A 49 17.75 -0.43 -2.55
N THR A 50 16.88 -0.06 -3.50
CA THR A 50 17.26 0.19 -4.90
C THR A 50 16.58 1.43 -5.44
N GLU A 51 17.27 2.16 -6.31
CA GLU A 51 16.72 3.33 -7.03
C GLU A 51 15.42 3.00 -7.78
N ARG A 52 15.31 1.78 -8.33
CA ARG A 52 14.09 1.32 -8.99
C ARG A 52 12.92 1.19 -8.02
N ALA A 53 13.18 0.70 -6.79
CA ALA A 53 12.15 0.61 -5.75
C ALA A 53 11.71 2.00 -5.30
N ASP A 54 12.64 2.95 -5.18
CA ASP A 54 12.33 4.33 -4.83
C ASP A 54 11.50 5.02 -5.91
N HIS A 55 11.93 4.95 -7.18
CA HIS A 55 11.17 5.49 -8.30
C HIS A 55 9.75 4.89 -8.37
N LYS A 56 9.62 3.58 -8.14
CA LYS A 56 8.30 2.94 -8.13
C LYS A 56 7.44 3.37 -6.95
N SER A 57 8.06 3.58 -5.79
CA SER A 57 7.38 4.09 -4.60
C SER A 57 6.82 5.49 -4.87
N GLU A 58 7.61 6.38 -5.48
CA GLU A 58 7.14 7.72 -5.87
C GLU A 58 5.96 7.69 -6.83
N GLU A 59 5.99 6.81 -7.84
CA GLU A 59 4.87 6.63 -8.77
C GLU A 59 3.58 6.24 -8.02
N LEU A 60 3.68 5.30 -7.08
CA LEU A 60 2.55 4.83 -6.27
C LEU A 60 2.06 5.93 -5.32
N ILE A 61 2.96 6.70 -4.71
CA ILE A 61 2.60 7.84 -3.84
C ILE A 61 1.81 8.88 -4.65
N LYS A 62 2.28 9.23 -5.85
CA LYS A 62 1.58 10.16 -6.75
C LYS A 62 0.20 9.62 -7.15
N ALA A 63 0.09 8.33 -7.46
CA ALA A 63 -1.18 7.69 -7.79
C ALA A 63 -2.16 7.69 -6.60
N ALA A 64 -1.70 7.35 -5.39
CA ALA A 64 -2.51 7.34 -4.18
C ALA A 64 -3.07 8.73 -3.86
N LYS A 65 -2.23 9.77 -3.91
CA LYS A 65 -2.64 11.18 -3.72
C LYS A 65 -3.67 11.64 -4.75
N LYS A 66 -3.55 11.18 -6.00
CA LYS A 66 -4.52 11.50 -7.07
C LYS A 66 -5.87 10.81 -6.86
N ASN A 67 -5.86 9.55 -6.42
CA ASN A 67 -7.07 8.75 -6.26
C ASN A 67 -7.83 9.09 -4.96
N GLY A 68 -7.12 9.46 -3.89
CA GLY A 68 -7.69 9.76 -2.58
C GLY A 68 -7.27 11.14 -2.07
N SER A 69 -8.04 12.18 -2.42
CA SER A 69 -7.81 13.56 -1.95
C SER A 69 -7.94 13.74 -0.43
N ASN A 70 -8.54 12.77 0.28
CA ASN A 70 -8.67 12.76 1.74
C ASN A 70 -8.25 11.41 2.36
N ALA A 71 -7.48 10.60 1.62
CA ALA A 71 -7.06 9.28 2.07
C ALA A 71 -5.75 9.36 2.85
N HIS A 72 -5.58 8.46 3.82
CA HIS A 72 -4.32 8.32 4.54
C HIS A 72 -3.34 7.48 3.71
N LEU A 73 -2.18 8.05 3.42
CA LEU A 73 -1.08 7.37 2.74
C LEU A 73 -0.01 6.98 3.77
N ILE A 74 0.32 5.69 3.81
CA ILE A 74 1.32 5.10 4.70
C ILE A 74 2.38 4.44 3.83
N VAL A 75 3.65 4.76 4.09
CA VAL A 75 4.80 4.11 3.49
C VAL A 75 5.58 3.44 4.61
N THR A 76 5.88 2.15 4.44
CA THR A 76 6.55 1.31 5.43
C THR A 76 7.57 0.41 4.71
N GLY A 77 8.51 -0.20 5.43
CA GLY A 77 9.66 -0.87 4.83
C GLY A 77 10.54 -1.59 5.82
#